data_AF-A0A820KPM6-F1
#
_entry.id   AF-A0A820KPM6-F1
#
_cell.length_a   1.000
_cell.length_b   1.000
_cell.length_c   1.000
_cell.angle_alpha   90.00
_cell.angle_beta   90.00
_cell.angle_gamma   90.00
#
_symmetry.space_group_name_H-M   'P 1'
#
loop_
_entity.id
_entity.type
_entity.pdbx_description
1 polymer ?
#
loop_
_entity_poly.entity_id
_entity_poly.type
_entity_poly.pdbx_seq_one_letter_code
_entity_poly.pdbx_strand_id
1 'polypeptide(L)'
;KVCKINSQIPNLIKKSTDSQNNWKPLVIIIPLRLGLNGVNIEYIDQIKSCFRLPQTLGFIGGKPNHAHYFIGYLENDELLYLDPHVTQAYVDTSITSDDVSHHCDRINRMKFTGLDPSLALAFACKTESEFDDLIVKLRENPSSRPMFEICESNPFDALSNSTDQHEVLVFDSDDDDFELV
;
A
#
# COMPACT_ATOMS: atom_id res chain seq x y z
N LYS A 1 -1.48 5.75 -14.68
CA LYS A 1 -0.01 5.59 -14.49
C LYS A 1 0.32 4.11 -14.26
N VAL A 2 0.83 3.42 -15.28
CA VAL A 2 1.34 2.04 -15.16
C VAL A 2 2.84 2.14 -14.92
N CYS A 3 3.33 1.61 -13.79
CA CYS A 3 4.77 1.50 -13.54
C CYS A 3 5.35 0.42 -14.46
N LYS A 4 5.91 0.84 -15.61
CA LYS A 4 6.84 0.00 -16.37
C LYS A 4 8.20 0.07 -15.67
N ILE A 5 8.67 -1.06 -15.15
CA ILE A 5 10.05 -1.18 -14.63
C ILE A 5 10.97 -1.10 -15.86
N ASN A 6 11.58 0.07 -16.05
CA ASN A 6 12.49 0.33 -17.16
C ASN A 6 13.78 -0.47 -16.93
N SER A 7 14.17 -1.29 -17.92
CA SER A 7 15.27 -2.25 -17.86
C SER A 7 16.68 -1.64 -17.94
N GLN A 8 16.85 -0.35 -17.63
CA GLN A 8 18.14 0.33 -17.73
C GLN A 8 18.45 1.14 -16.47
N ILE A 9 18.94 0.46 -15.44
CA ILE A 9 19.74 1.08 -14.36
C ILE A 9 21.19 0.62 -14.58
N PRO A 10 22.15 1.55 -14.81
CA PRO A 10 23.53 1.18 -15.08
C PRO A 10 24.21 0.51 -13.88
N ASN A 11 25.01 -0.52 -14.20
CA ASN A 11 25.75 -1.41 -13.31
C ASN A 11 26.53 -0.70 -12.18
N LEU A 12 26.08 -0.85 -10.94
CA LEU A 12 26.88 -0.68 -9.72
C LEU A 12 26.55 -1.79 -8.72
N ILE A 13 26.70 -3.06 -9.12
CA ILE A 13 26.74 -4.18 -8.17
C ILE A 13 27.95 -5.04 -8.54
N LYS A 14 28.96 -5.05 -7.67
CA LYS A 14 30.05 -6.04 -7.71
C LYS A 14 29.40 -7.42 -7.64
N LYS A 15 29.56 -8.23 -8.69
CA LYS A 15 29.14 -9.64 -8.70
C LYS A 15 29.91 -10.39 -7.61
N SER A 16 29.27 -10.63 -6.46
CA SER A 16 29.61 -11.77 -5.62
C SER A 16 29.05 -13.02 -6.29
N THR A 17 29.96 -13.92 -6.64
CA THR A 17 29.65 -15.28 -7.09
C THR A 17 29.03 -16.04 -5.94
N ASP A 18 27.70 -16.08 -5.88
CA ASP A 18 26.95 -17.14 -5.26
C ASP A 18 25.71 -17.36 -6.10
N SER A 19 25.34 -18.63 -6.28
CA SER A 19 24.09 -19.07 -6.90
C SER A 19 22.91 -18.72 -5.99
N GLN A 20 22.73 -17.43 -5.68
CA GLN A 20 21.72 -16.91 -4.78
C GLN A 20 20.61 -16.26 -5.58
N ASN A 21 19.40 -16.60 -5.19
CA ASN A 21 18.14 -16.15 -5.75
C ASN A 21 18.14 -14.62 -5.97
N ASN A 22 17.89 -14.16 -7.19
CA ASN A 22 18.01 -12.74 -7.60
C ASN A 22 16.82 -11.89 -7.11
N TRP A 23 16.26 -12.24 -5.94
CA TRP A 23 15.13 -11.54 -5.35
C TRP A 23 15.56 -10.16 -4.86
N LYS A 24 14.75 -9.14 -5.16
CA LYS A 24 14.87 -7.81 -4.59
C LYS A 24 13.76 -7.65 -3.56
N PRO A 25 14.04 -7.17 -2.33
CA PRO A 25 13.00 -6.85 -1.36
C PRO A 25 11.89 -6.02 -2.00
N LEU A 26 10.66 -6.46 -1.78
CA LEU A 26 9.47 -5.94 -2.45
C LEU A 26 8.59 -5.23 -1.44
N VAL A 27 8.15 -4.02 -1.79
CA VAL A 27 7.05 -3.32 -1.10
C VAL A 27 5.89 -3.26 -2.06
N ILE A 28 4.75 -3.80 -1.66
CA ILE A 28 3.51 -3.81 -2.44
C ILE A 28 2.57 -2.78 -1.82
N ILE A 29 2.09 -1.82 -2.62
CA ILE A 29 1.12 -0.82 -2.20
C ILE A 29 -0.13 -0.98 -3.07
N ILE A 30 -1.28 -1.21 -2.43
CA ILE A 30 -2.56 -1.44 -3.11
C ILE A 30 -3.50 -0.28 -2.75
N PRO A 31 -3.66 0.73 -3.62
CA PRO A 31 -4.65 1.79 -3.42
C PRO A 31 -6.06 1.24 -3.60
N LEU A 32 -6.96 1.57 -2.68
CA LEU A 32 -8.32 1.07 -2.58
C LEU A 32 -9.30 2.19 -2.31
N ARG A 33 -10.54 2.01 -2.79
CA ARG A 33 -11.70 2.80 -2.38
C ARG A 33 -12.80 1.87 -1.87
N LEU A 34 -12.95 1.79 -0.56
CA LEU A 34 -13.82 0.82 0.13
C LEU A 34 -15.25 1.35 0.41
N GLY A 35 -15.64 2.42 -0.27
CA GLY A 35 -16.95 3.04 -0.13
C GLY A 35 -17.04 4.44 -0.76
N LEU A 36 -18.21 5.06 -0.64
CA LEU A 36 -18.46 6.39 -1.20
C LEU A 36 -18.16 7.49 -0.18
N ASN A 37 -18.90 7.48 0.94
CA ASN A 37 -18.79 8.47 2.02
C ASN A 37 -18.14 7.92 3.30
N GLY A 38 -18.08 6.60 3.42
CA GLY A 38 -17.52 5.86 4.54
C GLY A 38 -17.23 4.43 4.11
N VAL A 39 -16.37 3.75 4.86
CA VAL A 39 -16.02 2.34 4.60
C VAL A 39 -17.27 1.45 4.74
N ASN A 40 -17.49 0.59 3.75
CA ASN A 40 -18.50 -0.45 3.84
C ASN A 40 -18.10 -1.49 4.90
N ILE A 41 -19.03 -1.82 5.81
CA ILE A 41 -18.81 -2.74 6.93
C ILE A 41 -18.34 -4.14 6.48
N GLU A 42 -18.71 -4.57 5.27
CA GLU A 42 -18.31 -5.87 4.70
C GLU A 42 -16.79 -5.99 4.48
N TYR A 43 -16.07 -4.86 4.41
CA TYR A 43 -14.62 -4.84 4.26
C TYR A 43 -13.86 -4.80 5.60
N ILE A 44 -14.53 -4.52 6.73
CA ILE A 44 -13.86 -4.35 8.04
C ILE A 44 -13.09 -5.63 8.42
N ASP A 45 -13.70 -6.80 8.28
CA ASP A 45 -13.04 -8.06 8.64
C ASP A 45 -11.90 -8.43 7.68
N GLN A 46 -11.99 -7.98 6.42
CA GLN A 46 -10.91 -8.14 5.45
C GLN A 46 -9.72 -7.23 5.82
N ILE A 47 -9.97 -5.99 6.20
CA ILE A 47 -8.94 -5.07 6.72
C ILE A 47 -8.26 -5.65 7.97
N LYS A 48 -9.05 -6.16 8.92
CA LYS A 48 -8.52 -6.82 10.14
C LYS A 48 -7.65 -8.02 9.79
N SER A 49 -8.06 -8.81 8.79
CA SER A 49 -7.29 -9.96 8.31
C SER A 49 -5.94 -9.52 7.73
N CYS A 50 -5.89 -8.40 6.99
CA CYS A 50 -4.63 -7.85 6.48
C CYS A 50 -3.67 -7.43 7.61
N PHE A 51 -4.16 -6.91 8.74
CA PHE A 51 -3.31 -6.60 9.90
C PHE A 51 -2.70 -7.84 10.58
N ARG A 52 -3.26 -9.03 10.35
CA ARG A 52 -2.75 -10.29 10.93
C ARG A 52 -1.63 -10.92 10.09
N LEU A 53 -1.38 -10.40 8.89
CA LEU A 53 -0.35 -10.93 8.00
C LEU A 53 1.03 -10.45 8.47
N PRO A 54 2.04 -11.33 8.57
CA PRO A 54 3.37 -10.93 9.03
C PRO A 54 4.07 -9.94 8.08
N GLN A 55 3.66 -9.91 6.82
CA GLN A 55 4.17 -8.99 5.80
C GLN A 55 3.51 -7.60 5.89
N THR A 56 2.50 -7.40 6.72
CA THR A 56 1.76 -6.13 6.76
C THR A 56 2.64 -4.98 7.22
N LEU A 57 2.59 -3.88 6.48
CA LEU A 57 3.05 -2.57 6.94
C LEU A 57 1.87 -1.73 7.42
N GLY A 58 0.69 -2.31 7.60
CA GLY A 58 -0.53 -1.55 7.86
C GLY A 58 -1.05 -0.83 6.62
N PHE A 59 -1.65 0.35 6.80
CA PHE A 59 -2.16 1.13 5.69
C PHE A 59 -2.14 2.63 5.93
N ILE A 60 -2.13 3.38 4.84
CA ILE A 60 -2.24 4.84 4.85
C ILE A 60 -3.62 5.24 4.34
N GLY A 61 -4.20 6.31 4.89
CA GLY A 61 -5.49 6.80 4.44
C GLY A 61 -5.91 8.05 5.19
N GLY A 62 -7.12 8.51 4.92
CA GLY A 62 -7.68 9.68 5.59
C GLY A 62 -8.20 10.73 4.61
N LYS A 63 -8.75 11.80 5.17
CA LYS A 63 -9.35 12.89 4.39
C LYS A 63 -8.27 13.89 3.96
N PRO A 64 -8.56 14.77 2.99
CA PRO A 64 -7.70 15.92 2.72
C PRO A 64 -7.33 16.65 4.02
N ASN A 65 -6.03 16.90 4.22
CA ASN A 65 -5.44 17.50 5.42
C ASN A 65 -5.60 16.70 6.74
N HIS A 66 -6.04 15.45 6.66
CA HIS A 66 -6.23 14.54 7.80
C HIS A 66 -5.80 13.11 7.44
N ALA A 67 -4.54 12.96 7.00
CA ALA A 67 -3.96 11.66 6.66
C ALA A 67 -3.35 10.98 7.91
N HIS A 68 -3.56 9.67 8.03
CA HIS A 68 -3.09 8.87 9.15
C HIS A 68 -2.38 7.61 8.65
N TYR A 69 -1.44 7.12 9.46
CA TYR A 69 -0.79 5.83 9.23
C TYR A 69 -1.32 4.81 10.25
N PHE A 70 -2.09 3.84 9.77
CA PHE A 70 -2.76 2.85 10.59
C PHE A 70 -1.88 1.62 10.76
N ILE A 71 -1.62 1.26 12.02
CA ILE A 71 -0.63 0.25 12.40
C ILE A 71 -1.25 -1.00 13.04
N GLY A 72 -2.54 -0.96 13.36
CA GLY A 72 -3.23 -2.10 13.95
C GLY A 72 -4.66 -1.80 14.36
N TYR A 73 -5.25 -2.71 15.13
CA TYR A 73 -6.58 -2.56 15.68
C TYR A 73 -6.71 -3.25 17.06
N LEU A 74 -7.74 -2.88 17.81
CA LEU A 74 -8.12 -3.46 19.10
C LEU A 74 -9.40 -4.32 18.97
N GLU A 75 -9.63 -5.22 19.92
CA GLU A 75 -10.79 -6.14 19.91
C GLU A 75 -12.16 -5.42 19.94
N ASN A 76 -12.20 -4.16 20.33
CA ASN A 76 -13.41 -3.32 20.38
C ASN A 76 -13.67 -2.52 19.09
N ASP A 77 -13.12 -2.95 17.95
CA ASP A 77 -13.26 -2.29 16.64
C ASP A 77 -12.72 -0.86 16.57
N GLU A 78 -11.61 -0.63 17.27
CA GLU A 78 -10.83 0.60 17.16
C GLU A 78 -9.54 0.35 16.38
N LEU A 79 -9.29 1.22 15.40
CA LEU A 79 -8.03 1.33 14.67
C LEU A 79 -7.01 2.09 15.50
N LEU A 80 -5.76 1.64 15.44
CA LEU A 80 -4.59 2.30 16.03
C LEU A 80 -3.81 3.00 14.91
N TYR A 81 -3.44 4.26 15.13
CA TYR A 81 -2.74 5.05 14.10
C TYR A 81 -1.74 6.05 14.66
N LEU A 82 -0.79 6.43 13.80
CA LEU A 82 0.12 7.56 13.98
C LEU A 82 -0.41 8.78 13.21
N ASP A 83 -0.32 9.93 13.85
CA ASP A 83 -0.88 11.18 13.38
C ASP A 83 0.25 12.19 13.08
N PRO A 84 0.48 12.58 11.82
CA PRO A 84 1.53 13.51 11.43
C PRO A 84 1.16 14.99 11.63
N HIS A 85 -0.05 15.35 12.09
CA HIS A 85 -0.51 16.75 12.15
C HIS A 85 0.03 17.55 13.35
N VAL A 86 1.28 17.28 13.73
CA VAL A 86 2.01 18.04 14.74
C VAL A 86 3.25 18.64 14.10
N THR A 87 3.30 19.96 14.04
CA THR A 87 4.49 20.66 13.56
C THR A 87 5.60 20.58 14.61
N GLN A 88 6.76 20.06 14.21
CA GLN A 88 7.95 19.95 15.04
C GLN A 88 9.08 20.85 14.50
N ALA A 89 10.06 21.17 15.35
CA ALA A 89 11.26 21.85 14.89
C ALA A 89 12.09 20.94 13.97
N TYR A 90 12.76 21.53 12.98
CA TYR A 90 13.68 20.79 12.11
C TYR A 90 14.86 20.24 12.92
N VAL A 91 15.20 18.97 12.67
CA VAL A 91 16.35 18.28 13.26
C VAL A 91 17.37 18.01 12.16
N ASP A 92 18.58 18.57 12.30
CA ASP A 92 19.69 18.31 11.39
C ASP A 92 20.42 17.03 11.81
N THR A 93 20.11 15.93 11.12
CA THR A 93 20.70 14.61 11.40
C THR A 93 22.18 14.49 11.01
N SER A 94 22.75 15.49 10.32
CA SER A 94 24.19 15.55 10.08
C SER A 94 24.98 16.02 11.31
N ILE A 95 24.31 16.71 12.24
CA ILE A 95 24.91 17.33 13.43
C ILE A 95 24.58 16.53 14.69
N THR A 96 23.34 16.04 14.82
CA THR A 96 22.87 15.30 15.98
C THR A 96 22.27 13.95 15.57
N SER A 97 22.45 12.95 16.43
CA SER A 97 21.81 11.64 16.32
C SER A 97 20.58 11.50 17.23
N ASP A 98 20.04 12.61 17.73
CA ASP A 98 18.82 12.62 18.55
C ASP A 98 17.59 12.30 17.68
N ASP A 99 16.89 11.23 18.04
CA ASP A 99 15.71 10.72 17.33
C ASP A 99 14.42 10.86 18.14
N VAL A 100 14.45 11.50 19.32
CA VAL A 100 13.31 11.57 20.26
C VAL A 100 12.04 12.09 19.58
N SER A 101 12.15 13.06 18.68
CA SER A 101 11.00 13.65 17.98
C SER A 101 10.36 12.73 16.93
N HIS A 102 11.05 11.66 16.52
CA HIS A 102 10.62 10.69 15.51
C HIS A 102 9.93 9.47 16.11
N HIS A 103 9.83 9.39 17.44
CA HIS A 103 9.10 8.36 18.17
C HIS A 103 7.82 8.95 18.75
N CYS A 104 6.70 8.24 18.60
CA CYS A 104 5.42 8.65 19.16
C CYS A 104 5.19 7.97 20.51
N ASP A 105 5.19 8.75 21.60
CA ASP A 105 4.89 8.24 22.95
C ASP A 105 3.42 7.83 23.14
N ARG A 106 2.54 8.27 22.24
CA ARG A 106 1.10 8.01 22.30
C ARG A 106 0.59 7.50 20.98
N ILE A 107 -0.17 6.41 21.04
CA ILE A 107 -0.89 5.84 19.91
C ILE A 107 -2.31 6.41 19.91
N ASN A 108 -2.75 6.94 18.76
CA ASN A 108 -4.11 7.43 18.59
C ASN A 108 -5.06 6.31 18.17
N ARG A 109 -6.36 6.51 18.43
CA ARG A 109 -7.39 5.50 18.17
C ARG A 109 -8.68 6.09 17.64
N MET A 110 -9.33 5.35 16.75
CA MET A 110 -10.62 5.73 16.16
C MET A 110 -11.41 4.49 15.75
N LYS A 111 -12.74 4.60 15.63
CA LYS A 111 -13.56 3.48 15.12
C LYS A 111 -13.35 3.27 13.62
N PHE A 112 -13.50 2.04 13.14
CA PHE A 112 -13.53 1.74 11.69
C PHE A 112 -14.57 2.56 10.92
N THR A 113 -15.70 2.91 11.54
CA THR A 113 -16.75 3.74 10.90
C THR A 113 -16.32 5.18 10.63
N GLY A 114 -15.26 5.66 11.30
CA GLY A 114 -14.67 6.98 11.05
C GLY A 114 -13.63 6.97 9.94
N LEU A 115 -13.21 5.80 9.46
CA LEU A 115 -12.18 5.63 8.45
C LEU A 115 -12.67 6.19 7.10
N ASP A 116 -11.82 6.97 6.44
CA ASP A 116 -12.08 7.40 5.07
C ASP A 116 -12.04 6.20 4.11
N PRO A 117 -12.97 6.07 3.16
CA PRO A 117 -12.97 4.94 2.24
C PRO A 117 -11.77 4.89 1.30
N SER A 118 -11.05 6.01 1.12
CA SER A 118 -9.81 6.07 0.33
C SER A 118 -8.60 5.71 1.19
N LEU A 119 -7.98 4.57 0.91
CA LEU A 119 -6.80 4.09 1.63
C LEU A 119 -5.85 3.31 0.71
N ALA A 120 -4.63 3.03 1.18
CA ALA A 120 -3.71 2.12 0.52
C ALA A 120 -3.11 1.13 1.52
N LEU A 121 -3.30 -0.16 1.26
CA LEU A 121 -2.67 -1.25 2.01
C LEU A 121 -1.21 -1.38 1.60
N ALA A 122 -0.34 -1.70 2.54
CA ALA A 122 1.07 -1.92 2.26
C ALA A 122 1.58 -3.24 2.84
N PHE A 123 2.36 -3.97 2.04
CA PHE A 123 3.04 -5.20 2.44
C PHE A 123 4.52 -5.15 2.10
N ALA A 124 5.36 -5.75 2.92
CA ALA A 124 6.79 -5.91 2.66
C ALA A 124 7.19 -7.39 2.65
N CYS A 125 7.89 -7.79 1.58
CA CYS A 125 8.43 -9.14 1.42
C CYS A 125 9.93 -9.03 1.16
N LYS A 126 10.75 -9.34 2.16
CA LYS A 126 12.21 -9.31 2.05
C LYS A 126 12.76 -10.45 1.19
N THR A 127 12.04 -11.57 1.15
CA THR A 127 12.40 -12.76 0.38
C THR A 127 11.24 -13.20 -0.52
N GLU A 128 11.55 -13.98 -1.55
CA GLU A 128 10.54 -14.58 -2.44
C GLU A 128 9.58 -15.49 -1.65
N SER A 129 10.09 -16.26 -0.69
CA SER A 129 9.26 -17.10 0.17
C SER A 129 8.27 -16.30 1.03
N GLU A 130 8.62 -15.08 1.47
CA GLU A 130 7.68 -14.20 2.18
C GLU A 130 6.57 -13.69 1.25
N PHE A 131 6.87 -13.50 -0.04
CA PHE A 131 5.88 -13.16 -1.04
C PHE A 131 4.95 -14.33 -1.33
N ASP A 132 5.48 -15.54 -1.52
CA ASP A 132 4.66 -16.74 -1.74
C ASP A 132 3.71 -17.00 -0.56
N ASP A 133 4.20 -16.89 0.67
CA ASP A 133 3.39 -17.01 1.90
C ASP A 133 2.29 -15.94 1.96
N LEU A 134 2.59 -14.70 1.55
CA LEU A 134 1.61 -13.62 1.47
C LEU A 134 0.48 -13.98 0.47
N ILE A 135 0.84 -14.44 -0.72
CA ILE A 135 -0.14 -14.80 -1.76
C ILE A 135 -1.04 -15.95 -1.30
N VAL A 136 -0.49 -16.97 -0.65
CA VAL A 136 -1.28 -18.09 -0.08
C VAL A 136 -2.28 -17.56 0.95
N LYS A 137 -1.83 -16.78 1.94
CA LYS A 137 -2.69 -16.26 3.01
C LYS A 137 -3.77 -15.30 2.52
N LEU A 138 -3.48 -14.51 1.49
CA LEU A 138 -4.46 -13.63 0.87
C LEU A 138 -5.55 -14.42 0.09
N ARG A 139 -5.23 -15.61 -0.40
CA ARG A 139 -6.20 -16.50 -1.08
C ARG A 139 -7.05 -17.34 -0.12
N GLU A 140 -6.57 -17.61 1.10
CA GLU A 140 -7.25 -18.45 2.09
C GLU A 140 -8.53 -17.85 2.69
N ASN A 141 -8.75 -16.54 2.55
CA ASN A 141 -9.94 -15.85 3.08
C ASN A 141 -10.85 -15.32 1.96
N PRO A 142 -11.49 -16.19 1.15
CA PRO A 142 -12.36 -15.76 0.08
C PRO A 142 -13.62 -15.10 0.68
N SER A 143 -13.70 -13.78 0.56
CA SER A 143 -14.93 -13.03 0.75
C SER A 143 -15.76 -13.06 -0.53
N SER A 144 -17.10 -13.00 -0.39
CA SER A 144 -17.98 -12.84 -1.56
C SER A 144 -17.72 -11.54 -2.34
N ARG A 145 -17.12 -10.55 -1.66
CA ARG A 145 -16.71 -9.26 -2.22
C ARG A 145 -15.29 -8.93 -1.74
N PRO A 146 -14.25 -9.39 -2.44
CA PRO A 146 -12.87 -9.11 -2.05
C PRO A 146 -12.53 -7.62 -2.23
N MET A 147 -11.63 -7.10 -1.40
CA MET A 147 -11.11 -5.72 -1.57
C MET A 147 -10.26 -5.55 -2.85
N PHE A 148 -9.58 -6.60 -3.27
CA PHE A 148 -8.74 -6.67 -4.47
C PHE A 148 -8.60 -8.12 -4.94
N GLU A 149 -8.16 -8.30 -6.19
CA GLU A 149 -7.97 -9.62 -6.79
C GLU A 149 -6.49 -9.93 -7.03
N ILE A 150 -6.14 -11.22 -7.00
CA ILE A 150 -4.79 -11.71 -7.27
C ILE A 150 -4.85 -12.62 -8.50
N CYS A 151 -4.22 -12.18 -9.58
CA CYS A 151 -4.17 -12.90 -10.85
C CYS A 151 -2.74 -13.41 -11.13
N GLU A 152 -2.64 -14.59 -11.72
CA GLU A 152 -1.33 -15.17 -12.11
C GLU A 152 -0.81 -14.59 -13.42
N SER A 153 -1.72 -14.18 -14.31
CA SER A 153 -1.41 -13.51 -15.56
C SER A 153 -2.03 -12.12 -15.60
N ASN A 154 -1.47 -11.26 -16.46
CA ASN A 154 -2.05 -9.95 -16.71
C ASN A 154 -3.42 -10.13 -17.39
N PRO A 155 -4.52 -9.62 -16.81
CA PRO A 155 -5.85 -9.77 -17.40
C PRO A 155 -5.96 -9.14 -18.80
N PHE A 156 -5.10 -8.17 -19.12
CA PHE A 156 -5.07 -7.53 -20.45
C PHE A 156 -4.36 -8.37 -21.53
N ASP A 157 -3.61 -9.41 -21.15
CA ASP A 157 -2.99 -10.32 -22.12
C ASP A 157 -4.04 -11.23 -22.80
N ALA A 158 -5.17 -11.48 -22.13
CA ALA A 158 -6.30 -12.17 -22.74
C ALA A 158 -7.04 -11.30 -23.78
N LEU A 159 -7.06 -9.98 -23.57
CA LEU A 159 -7.71 -8.99 -24.45
C LEU A 159 -6.87 -8.67 -25.69
N SER A 160 -5.54 -8.79 -25.63
CA SER A 160 -4.68 -8.58 -26.81
C SER A 160 -4.83 -9.67 -27.88
N ASN A 161 -5.42 -10.82 -27.53
CA ASN A 161 -5.70 -11.92 -28.44
C ASN A 161 -7.10 -11.85 -29.09
N SER A 162 -7.95 -10.89 -28.71
CA SER A 162 -9.23 -10.62 -29.39
C SER A 162 -9.05 -9.51 -30.42
N THR A 163 -9.22 -9.86 -31.69
CA THR A 163 -9.00 -9.04 -32.87
C THR A 163 -10.05 -7.94 -33.12
N ASP A 164 -10.62 -7.33 -32.08
CA ASP A 164 -11.49 -6.17 -32.24
C ASP A 164 -10.81 -4.91 -31.67
N GLN A 165 -10.23 -4.16 -32.60
CA GLN A 165 -9.64 -2.85 -32.36
C GLN A 165 -10.74 -1.84 -31.97
N HIS A 166 -10.92 -1.53 -30.69
CA HIS A 166 -11.34 -0.18 -30.29
C HIS A 166 -11.05 0.14 -28.81
N GLU A 167 -10.48 1.33 -28.62
CA GLU A 167 -10.14 2.05 -27.38
C GLU A 167 -9.23 1.33 -26.38
N VAL A 168 -7.92 1.40 -26.67
CA VAL A 168 -6.93 1.57 -25.61
C VAL A 168 -7.33 2.83 -24.84
N LEU A 169 -7.73 2.70 -23.57
CA LEU A 169 -7.80 3.83 -22.64
C LEU A 169 -6.37 4.34 -22.41
N VAL A 170 -5.90 5.14 -23.35
CA VAL A 170 -4.75 6.02 -23.16
C VAL A 170 -5.22 7.01 -22.11
N PHE A 171 -4.66 6.91 -20.90
CA PHE A 171 -4.76 7.96 -19.91
C PHE A 171 -3.91 9.11 -20.47
N ASP A 172 -4.54 10.02 -21.23
CA ASP A 172 -3.87 11.24 -21.70
C ASP A 172 -3.30 11.94 -20.46
N SER A 173 -2.00 12.17 -20.49
CA SER A 173 -1.23 12.76 -19.40
C SER A 173 -1.25 14.28 -19.41
N ASP A 174 -2.14 14.88 -20.19
CA ASP A 174 -2.16 16.32 -20.45
C ASP A 174 -3.25 16.98 -19.58
N ASP A 175 -3.07 16.91 -18.26
CA ASP A 175 -3.73 17.82 -17.30
C ASP A 175 -2.63 18.66 -16.61
N ASP A 176 -1.85 19.37 -17.43
CA ASP A 176 -1.12 20.57 -17.02
C ASP A 176 -2.09 21.76 -17.14
N ASP A 177 -2.99 21.96 -16.16
CA ASP A 177 -3.67 23.24 -15.90
C ASP A 177 -4.47 23.18 -14.58
N PHE A 178 -3.78 23.35 -13.44
CA PHE A 178 -4.41 23.91 -12.25
C PHE A 178 -3.96 25.36 -12.14
N GLU A 179 -4.71 26.27 -12.77
CA GLU A 179 -4.62 27.69 -12.46
C GLU A 179 -5.08 27.91 -11.00
N LEU A 180 -4.19 28.51 -10.21
CA LEU A 180 -4.52 29.14 -8.94
C LEU A 180 -5.39 30.37 -9.20
N VAL A 181 -6.61 30.35 -8.67
CA VAL A 181 -7.38 31.57 -8.36
C VAL A 181 -7.65 31.62 -6.87
#